data_AF-A0A7W0UW37-F1
#
_entry.id   AF-A0A7W0UW37-F1
#
_cell.length_a   1.000
_cell.length_b   1.000
_cell.length_c   1.000
_cell.angle_alpha   90.00
_cell.angle_beta   90.00
_cell.angle_gamma   90.00
#
_symmetry.space_group_name_H-M   'P 1'
#
loop_
_entity.id
_entity.type
_entity.pdbx_description
1 polymer ?
#
loop_
_entity_poly.entity_id
_entity_poly.type
_entity_poly.pdbx_seq_one_letter_code
_entity_poly.pdbx_strand_id
1 'polypeptide(L)'
;MPEWKQEIRGRLAGLQLAPTREAAIVEELAQHLDDCYAELLSGGATPAEAERQTLAELSGSELLARELRRVERQVVPEPIILGTNRRTNIMADLWQDLRFGVRMLRKKPGFTLIAIATLALGIGANTAIFSVVNALMLRPLPYRQPEQLVKVFQAQPDPAKGMLPSLWSYPRFEILRDQNKSFSDVAGFNQSPYNLSGTDAPERLHVEMVSASYFPLLGVEPVVGSAFTTEEDRMPGANLSAMLGYGLWQRRFGGDAQVIGKTIELDKKVFTVGGVLPPGFRGQSGTADVWLPMTAAATFVPTILTHPNDHWFQVIARLKDGVSLAQARADMHLLSAR
;
A
#
# COMPACT_ATOMS: atom_id res chain seq x y z
N MET A 1 -45.59 -11.83 65.19
CA MET A 1 -45.92 -11.44 63.80
C MET A 1 -46.82 -12.53 63.26
N PRO A 2 -47.91 -12.20 62.56
CA PRO A 2 -48.83 -13.20 62.04
C PRO A 2 -48.15 -14.08 60.98
N GLU A 3 -48.45 -15.38 60.94
CA GLU A 3 -47.82 -16.31 59.98
C GLU A 3 -48.58 -16.37 58.64
N TRP A 4 -48.54 -15.29 57.87
CA TRP A 4 -49.28 -15.18 56.61
C TRP A 4 -48.95 -16.27 55.58
N LYS A 5 -47.69 -16.69 55.52
CA LYS A 5 -47.21 -17.69 54.54
C LYS A 5 -47.90 -19.06 54.70
N GLN A 6 -48.29 -19.44 55.92
CA GLN A 6 -49.00 -20.71 56.14
C GLN A 6 -50.45 -20.62 55.66
N GLU A 7 -51.13 -19.51 55.96
CA GLU A 7 -52.53 -19.28 55.57
C GLU A 7 -52.66 -19.16 54.04
N ILE A 8 -51.73 -18.45 53.38
CA ILE A 8 -51.70 -18.33 51.92
C ILE A 8 -51.45 -19.70 51.26
N ARG A 9 -50.48 -20.48 51.78
CA ARG A 9 -50.18 -21.82 51.24
C ARG A 9 -51.36 -22.78 51.40
N GLY A 10 -52.07 -22.73 52.53
CA GLY A 10 -53.29 -23.52 52.75
C GLY A 10 -54.38 -23.24 51.71
N ARG A 11 -54.52 -21.98 51.27
CA ARG A 11 -55.51 -21.56 50.26
C ARG A 11 -55.06 -21.83 48.82
N LEU A 12 -53.76 -21.75 48.53
CA LEU A 12 -53.20 -22.03 47.20
C LEU A 12 -53.09 -23.52 46.87
N ALA A 13 -53.11 -24.40 47.88
CA ALA A 13 -53.02 -25.85 47.70
C ALA A 13 -54.06 -26.43 46.73
N GLY A 14 -55.23 -25.79 46.57
CA GLY A 14 -56.27 -26.19 45.62
C GLY A 14 -56.00 -25.85 44.15
N LEU A 15 -54.97 -25.06 43.83
CA LEU A 15 -54.74 -24.50 42.49
C LEU A 15 -53.72 -25.27 41.63
N GLN A 16 -53.05 -26.31 42.15
CA GLN A 16 -52.06 -27.14 41.45
C GLN A 16 -50.99 -26.34 40.68
N LEU A 17 -50.40 -25.33 41.33
CA LEU A 17 -49.33 -24.51 40.74
C LEU A 17 -47.98 -25.25 40.78
N ALA A 18 -47.05 -24.85 39.90
CA ALA A 18 -45.69 -25.38 39.95
C ALA A 18 -44.98 -24.93 41.25
N PRO A 19 -44.17 -25.78 41.92
CA PRO A 19 -43.65 -25.52 43.26
C PRO A 19 -42.85 -24.22 43.40
N THR A 20 -42.05 -23.88 42.39
CA THR A 20 -41.25 -22.65 42.35
C THR A 20 -42.11 -21.40 42.19
N ARG A 21 -43.23 -21.50 41.48
CA ARG A 21 -44.14 -20.38 41.23
C ARG A 21 -45.10 -20.16 42.39
N GLU A 22 -45.55 -21.24 43.02
CA GLU A 22 -46.28 -21.19 44.28
C GLU A 22 -45.45 -20.47 45.36
N ALA A 23 -44.16 -20.83 45.50
CA ALA A 23 -43.27 -20.17 46.45
C ALA A 23 -43.12 -18.67 46.18
N ALA A 24 -42.98 -18.26 44.91
CA ALA A 24 -42.87 -16.84 44.55
C ALA A 24 -44.14 -16.05 44.88
N ILE A 25 -45.32 -16.61 44.57
CA ILE A 25 -46.61 -15.97 44.85
C ILE A 25 -46.86 -15.88 46.36
N VAL A 26 -46.53 -16.93 47.12
CA VAL A 26 -46.63 -16.92 48.59
C VAL A 26 -45.74 -15.84 49.19
N GLU A 27 -44.54 -15.64 48.66
CA GLU A 27 -43.60 -14.64 49.15
C GLU A 27 -44.11 -13.22 48.89
N GLU A 28 -44.55 -12.94 47.67
CA GLU A 28 -45.03 -11.61 47.27
C GLU A 28 -46.31 -11.20 48.01
N LEU A 29 -47.27 -12.13 48.14
CA LEU A 29 -48.50 -11.88 48.89
C LEU A 29 -48.25 -11.74 50.39
N ALA A 30 -47.34 -12.52 50.98
CA ALA A 30 -47.00 -12.37 52.39
C ALA A 30 -46.37 -11.00 52.67
N GLN A 31 -45.47 -10.53 51.79
CA GLN A 31 -44.87 -9.21 51.93
C GLN A 31 -45.91 -8.09 51.86
N HIS A 32 -46.85 -8.18 50.90
CA HIS A 32 -47.91 -7.19 50.77
C HIS A 32 -48.81 -7.12 52.02
N LEU A 33 -49.16 -8.27 52.61
CA LEU A 33 -49.97 -8.32 53.83
C LEU A 33 -49.21 -7.81 55.05
N ASP A 34 -47.90 -8.07 55.14
CA ASP A 34 -47.05 -7.49 56.18
C ASP A 34 -47.02 -5.96 56.09
N ASP A 35 -46.93 -5.42 54.88
CA ASP A 35 -46.96 -3.97 54.64
C ASP A 35 -48.32 -3.36 55.03
N CYS A 36 -49.44 -3.97 54.61
CA CYS A 36 -50.79 -3.55 55.00
C CYS A 36 -51.02 -3.63 56.52
N TYR A 37 -50.54 -4.70 57.17
CA TYR A 37 -50.64 -4.87 58.61
C TYR A 37 -49.83 -3.80 59.36
N ALA A 38 -48.63 -3.48 58.89
CA ALA A 38 -47.80 -2.42 59.45
C ALA A 38 -48.44 -1.03 59.28
N GLU A 39 -49.06 -0.76 58.12
CA GLU A 39 -49.76 0.49 57.85
C GLU A 39 -50.97 0.69 58.77
N LEU A 40 -51.78 -0.36 58.97
CA LEU A 40 -52.92 -0.33 59.89
C LEU A 40 -52.52 -0.11 61.35
N LEU A 41 -51.41 -0.74 61.79
CA LEU A 41 -50.84 -0.48 63.12
C LEU A 41 -50.36 0.97 63.25
N SER A 42 -49.73 1.52 62.21
CA SER A 42 -49.27 2.92 62.20
C SER A 42 -50.43 3.93 62.18
N GLY A 43 -51.57 3.54 61.61
CA GLY A 43 -52.82 4.30 61.60
C GLY A 43 -53.62 4.25 62.91
N GLY A 44 -53.11 3.56 63.94
CA GLY A 44 -53.71 3.51 65.28
C GLY A 44 -54.70 2.37 65.52
N ALA A 45 -54.79 1.39 64.61
CA ALA A 45 -55.59 0.20 64.83
C ALA A 45 -54.97 -0.69 65.92
N THR A 46 -55.81 -1.39 66.70
CA THR A 46 -55.30 -2.40 67.63
C THR A 46 -54.78 -3.61 66.86
N PRO A 47 -53.79 -4.36 67.38
CA PRO A 47 -53.23 -5.53 66.66
C PRO A 47 -54.28 -6.55 66.22
N ALA A 48 -55.31 -6.78 67.04
CA ALA A 48 -56.40 -7.71 66.73
C ALA A 48 -57.43 -7.18 65.70
N GLU A 49 -57.45 -5.86 65.46
CA GLU A 49 -58.25 -5.22 64.41
C GLU A 49 -57.47 -5.16 63.10
N ALA A 50 -56.18 -4.81 63.17
CA ALA A 50 -55.27 -4.84 62.03
C ALA A 50 -55.23 -6.24 61.39
N GLU A 51 -55.07 -7.29 62.21
CA GLU A 51 -55.05 -8.68 61.70
C GLU A 51 -56.36 -9.08 61.02
N ARG A 52 -57.51 -8.70 61.59
CA ARG A 52 -58.83 -8.98 60.99
C ARG A 52 -59.05 -8.23 59.68
N GLN A 53 -58.61 -6.98 59.57
CA GLN A 53 -58.76 -6.19 58.35
C GLN A 53 -57.82 -6.69 57.24
N THR A 54 -56.57 -7.00 57.55
CA THR A 54 -55.61 -7.59 56.60
C THR A 54 -56.10 -8.94 56.07
N LEU A 55 -56.69 -9.79 56.93
CA LEU A 55 -57.30 -11.06 56.50
C LEU A 55 -58.57 -10.86 55.65
N ALA A 56 -59.34 -9.79 55.90
CA ALA A 56 -60.49 -9.46 55.08
C ALA A 56 -60.06 -9.03 53.66
N GLU A 57 -58.95 -8.31 53.54
CA GLU A 57 -58.37 -7.94 52.25
C GLU A 57 -57.92 -9.17 51.45
N LEU A 58 -57.39 -10.19 52.13
CA LEU A 58 -57.11 -11.50 51.53
C LEU A 58 -58.38 -12.16 50.95
N SER A 59 -59.55 -11.99 51.57
CA SER A 59 -60.81 -12.54 51.03
C SER A 59 -61.28 -11.83 49.74
N GLY A 60 -60.91 -10.57 49.51
CA GLY A 60 -61.12 -9.86 48.23
C GLY A 60 -60.29 -10.42 47.07
N SER A 61 -59.23 -11.18 47.37
CA SER A 61 -58.29 -11.72 46.39
C SER A 61 -58.73 -13.04 45.70
N GLU A 62 -59.89 -13.61 46.05
CA GLU A 62 -60.49 -14.71 45.27
C GLU A 62 -60.75 -14.34 43.79
N LEU A 63 -60.88 -13.04 43.50
CA LEU A 63 -60.96 -12.49 42.15
C LEU A 63 -59.63 -12.56 41.40
N LEU A 64 -58.50 -12.44 42.11
CA LEU A 64 -57.14 -12.39 41.54
C LEU A 64 -56.67 -13.77 41.07
N ALA A 65 -57.00 -14.83 41.82
CA ALA A 65 -56.75 -16.21 41.41
C ALA A 65 -57.59 -16.63 40.18
N ARG A 66 -58.81 -16.09 40.04
CA ARG A 66 -59.67 -16.29 38.86
C ARG A 66 -59.20 -15.50 37.64
N GLU A 67 -58.74 -14.26 37.82
CA GLU A 67 -58.18 -13.42 36.75
C GLU A 67 -56.82 -13.93 36.25
N LEU A 68 -55.95 -14.43 37.15
CA LEU A 68 -54.66 -15.02 36.77
C LEU A 68 -54.81 -16.25 35.86
N ARG A 69 -55.83 -17.10 36.08
CA ARG A 69 -56.16 -18.22 35.17
C ARG A 69 -56.61 -17.77 33.78
N ARG A 70 -57.15 -16.55 33.64
CA ARG A 70 -57.59 -16.00 32.35
C ARG A 70 -56.44 -15.40 31.54
N VAL A 71 -55.45 -14.82 32.22
CA VAL A 71 -54.29 -14.18 31.59
C VAL A 71 -53.23 -15.21 31.14
N GLU A 72 -53.23 -16.42 31.72
CA GLU A 72 -52.25 -17.48 31.40
C GLU A 72 -52.30 -18.06 29.97
N ARG A 73 -53.25 -17.63 29.12
CA ARG A 73 -53.34 -18.09 27.72
C ARG A 73 -52.62 -17.24 26.69
N GLN A 74 -52.01 -16.12 27.06
CA GLN A 74 -51.24 -15.30 26.11
C GLN A 74 -49.86 -14.99 26.67
N VAL A 75 -48.85 -15.34 25.87
CA VAL A 75 -47.41 -15.17 26.10
C VAL A 75 -46.78 -16.25 26.98
N VAL A 76 -46.67 -17.46 26.41
CA VAL A 76 -45.46 -18.28 26.65
C VAL A 76 -44.39 -17.69 25.73
N PRO A 77 -43.33 -17.02 26.23
CA PRO A 77 -42.16 -16.77 25.41
C PRO A 77 -41.57 -18.15 25.11
N GLU A 78 -41.49 -18.55 23.84
CA GLU A 78 -40.77 -19.77 23.47
C GLU A 78 -39.37 -19.70 24.08
N PRO A 79 -38.93 -20.71 24.86
CA PRO A 79 -37.55 -20.74 25.33
C PRO A 79 -36.65 -20.79 24.10
N ILE A 80 -35.66 -19.90 24.02
CA ILE A 80 -34.61 -19.99 23.01
C ILE A 80 -33.81 -21.25 23.33
N ILE A 81 -34.20 -22.37 22.72
CA ILE A 81 -33.46 -23.64 22.78
C ILE A 81 -32.24 -23.50 21.87
N LEU A 82 -31.09 -23.13 22.45
CA LEU A 82 -29.79 -23.29 21.81
C LEU A 82 -29.58 -24.78 21.50
N GLY A 83 -29.64 -25.15 20.22
CA GLY A 83 -29.44 -26.52 19.75
C GLY A 83 -30.60 -27.14 18.96
N THR A 84 -31.64 -26.40 18.60
CA THR A 84 -32.55 -26.88 17.56
C THR A 84 -31.88 -26.77 16.20
N ASN A 85 -31.82 -27.88 15.47
CA ASN A 85 -31.42 -27.97 14.06
C ASN A 85 -32.42 -27.20 13.17
N ARG A 86 -32.45 -25.87 13.28
CA ARG A 86 -32.78 -25.06 12.12
C ARG A 86 -31.57 -25.23 11.23
N ARG A 87 -31.70 -25.97 10.12
CA ARG A 87 -30.84 -25.71 8.95
C ARG A 87 -31.14 -24.27 8.54
N THR A 88 -30.54 -23.30 9.24
CA THR A 88 -30.41 -21.94 8.76
C THR A 88 -29.67 -22.12 7.46
N ASN A 89 -30.37 -21.91 6.35
CA ASN A 89 -29.69 -21.75 5.08
C ASN A 89 -28.95 -20.42 5.27
N ILE A 90 -27.73 -20.49 5.80
CA ILE A 90 -26.89 -19.31 6.07
C ILE A 90 -26.83 -18.45 4.80
N MET A 91 -26.84 -19.07 3.62
CA MET A 91 -26.91 -18.39 2.33
C MET A 91 -28.24 -17.68 2.07
N ALA A 92 -29.38 -18.28 2.43
CA ALA A 92 -30.69 -17.65 2.29
C ALA A 92 -30.88 -16.50 3.30
N ASP A 93 -30.41 -16.70 4.53
CA ASP A 93 -30.44 -15.68 5.59
C ASP A 93 -29.51 -14.50 5.20
N LEU A 94 -28.29 -14.77 4.75
CA LEU A 94 -27.35 -13.76 4.26
C LEU A 94 -27.89 -12.99 3.03
N TRP A 95 -28.59 -13.68 2.12
CA TRP A 95 -29.21 -13.05 0.95
C TRP A 95 -30.39 -12.14 1.35
N GLN A 96 -31.19 -12.59 2.31
CA GLN A 96 -32.29 -11.82 2.85
C GLN A 96 -31.77 -10.56 3.57
N ASP A 97 -30.71 -10.69 4.36
CA ASP A 97 -30.04 -9.59 5.05
C ASP A 97 -29.40 -8.60 4.05
N LEU A 98 -28.73 -9.08 3.01
CA LEU A 98 -28.16 -8.23 1.96
C LEU A 98 -29.26 -7.44 1.22
N ARG A 99 -30.36 -8.11 0.84
CA ARG A 99 -31.51 -7.47 0.18
C ARG A 99 -32.16 -6.41 1.10
N PHE A 100 -32.28 -6.72 2.39
CA PHE A 100 -32.81 -5.79 3.37
C PHE A 100 -31.89 -4.58 3.55
N GLY A 101 -30.58 -4.80 3.67
CA GLY A 101 -29.56 -3.76 3.75
C GLY A 101 -29.59 -2.82 2.55
N VAL A 102 -29.60 -3.35 1.32
CA VAL A 102 -29.71 -2.53 0.09
C VAL A 102 -31.00 -1.71 0.07
N ARG A 103 -32.12 -2.28 0.51
CA ARG A 103 -33.40 -1.54 0.61
C ARG A 103 -33.32 -0.41 1.64
N MET A 104 -32.62 -0.61 2.75
CA MET A 104 -32.42 0.38 3.79
C MET A 104 -31.52 1.53 3.31
N LEU A 105 -30.45 1.22 2.58
CA LEU A 105 -29.57 2.20 1.95
C LEU A 105 -30.33 3.08 0.94
N ARG A 106 -31.20 2.49 0.11
CA ARG A 106 -32.06 3.24 -0.83
C ARG A 106 -33.09 4.15 -0.15
N LYS A 107 -33.55 3.81 1.06
CA LYS A 107 -34.50 4.62 1.83
C LYS A 107 -33.87 5.85 2.50
N LYS A 108 -32.55 5.87 2.68
CA LYS A 108 -31.80 6.96 3.36
C LYS A 108 -30.63 7.45 2.51
N PRO A 109 -30.89 8.00 1.31
CA PRO A 109 -29.85 8.28 0.31
C PRO A 109 -28.78 9.27 0.79
N GLY A 110 -29.14 10.29 1.58
CA GLY A 110 -28.18 11.29 2.07
C GLY A 110 -27.13 10.70 3.01
N PHE A 111 -27.55 9.92 4.00
CA PHE A 111 -26.63 9.24 4.93
C PHE A 111 -25.77 8.20 4.20
N THR A 112 -26.38 7.41 3.31
CA THR A 112 -25.66 6.44 2.49
C THR A 112 -24.60 7.10 1.62
N LEU A 113 -24.89 8.25 1.01
CA LEU A 113 -23.93 8.97 0.17
C LEU A 113 -22.72 9.42 0.98
N ILE A 114 -22.93 10.00 2.17
CA ILE A 114 -21.84 10.42 3.06
C ILE A 114 -21.01 9.21 3.48
N ALA A 115 -21.65 8.12 3.91
CA ALA A 115 -20.95 6.89 4.30
C ALA A 115 -20.10 6.31 3.16
N ILE A 116 -20.66 6.23 1.95
CA ILE A 116 -19.93 5.76 0.75
C ILE A 116 -18.77 6.70 0.43
N ALA A 117 -18.98 8.02 0.46
CA ALA A 117 -17.94 9.00 0.17
C ALA A 117 -16.77 8.90 1.16
N THR A 118 -17.06 8.77 2.46
CA THR A 118 -16.04 8.59 3.50
C THR A 118 -15.27 7.28 3.31
N LEU A 119 -15.96 6.18 3.01
CA LEU A 119 -15.32 4.89 2.76
C LEU A 119 -14.45 4.93 1.49
N ALA A 120 -14.98 5.50 0.41
CA ALA A 120 -14.28 5.65 -0.87
C ALA A 120 -13.04 6.54 -0.72
N LEU A 121 -13.13 7.63 0.05
CA LEU A 121 -12.00 8.51 0.32
C LEU A 121 -10.92 7.80 1.14
N GLY A 122 -11.30 7.07 2.20
CA GLY A 122 -10.35 6.31 3.03
C GLY A 122 -9.64 5.20 2.24
N ILE A 123 -10.40 4.41 1.47
CA ILE A 123 -9.85 3.34 0.63
C ILE A 123 -8.99 3.94 -0.48
N GLY A 124 -9.49 4.98 -1.16
CA GLY A 124 -8.82 5.63 -2.28
C GLY A 124 -7.51 6.30 -1.87
N ALA A 125 -7.51 7.04 -0.75
CA ALA A 125 -6.31 7.70 -0.24
C ALA A 125 -5.22 6.70 0.13
N ASN A 126 -5.57 5.64 0.87
CA ASN A 126 -4.61 4.60 1.25
C ASN A 126 -4.06 3.86 0.03
N THR A 127 -4.93 3.54 -0.94
CA THR A 127 -4.53 2.89 -2.19
C THR A 127 -3.63 3.80 -3.03
N ALA A 128 -3.91 5.10 -3.10
CA ALA A 128 -3.08 6.07 -3.82
C ALA A 128 -1.68 6.20 -3.21
N ILE A 129 -1.59 6.35 -1.88
CA ILE A 129 -0.31 6.41 -1.17
C ILE A 129 0.48 5.12 -1.41
N PHE A 130 -0.15 3.96 -1.22
CA PHE A 130 0.53 2.68 -1.44
C PHE A 130 0.95 2.47 -2.90
N SER A 131 0.15 2.94 -3.88
CA SER A 131 0.51 2.87 -5.29
C SER A 131 1.75 3.70 -5.61
N VAL A 132 1.84 4.92 -5.06
CA VAL A 132 3.03 5.78 -5.20
C VAL A 132 4.24 5.15 -4.54
N VAL A 133 4.12 4.68 -3.29
CA VAL A 133 5.20 4.00 -2.58
C VAL A 133 5.65 2.74 -3.32
N ASN A 134 4.69 1.95 -3.82
CA ASN A 134 5.00 0.74 -4.58
C ASN A 134 5.72 1.07 -5.89
N ALA A 135 5.26 2.10 -6.62
CA ALA A 135 5.88 2.53 -7.87
C ALA A 135 7.28 3.13 -7.68
N LEU A 136 7.55 3.80 -6.55
CA LEU A 136 8.80 4.51 -6.30
C LEU A 136 9.82 3.70 -5.47
N MET A 137 9.38 2.82 -4.59
CA MET A 137 10.25 2.16 -3.59
C MET A 137 10.25 0.63 -3.67
N LEU A 138 9.13 -0.01 -4.02
CA LEU A 138 8.99 -1.47 -3.87
C LEU A 138 9.03 -2.24 -5.19
N ARG A 139 8.68 -1.61 -6.32
CA ARG A 139 8.77 -2.26 -7.62
C ARG A 139 10.27 -2.42 -7.94
N PRO A 140 10.78 -3.67 -8.07
CA PRO A 140 12.17 -3.87 -8.45
C PRO A 140 12.40 -3.16 -9.77
N LEU A 141 13.52 -2.43 -9.84
CA LEU A 141 13.93 -1.75 -11.07
C LEU A 141 13.88 -2.78 -12.21
N PRO A 142 13.34 -2.42 -13.39
CA PRO A 142 13.17 -3.35 -14.52
C PRO A 142 14.51 -3.62 -15.22
N TYR A 143 15.56 -3.89 -14.44
CA TYR A 143 16.89 -4.25 -14.87
C TYR A 143 17.14 -5.70 -14.53
N ARG A 144 18.01 -6.35 -15.30
CA ARG A 144 18.48 -7.70 -15.01
C ARG A 144 19.13 -7.74 -13.62
N GLN A 145 18.78 -8.70 -12.77
CA GLN A 145 19.36 -8.91 -11.41
C GLN A 145 19.58 -7.59 -10.64
N PRO A 146 18.49 -6.85 -10.31
CA PRO A 146 18.60 -5.50 -9.74
C PRO A 146 19.29 -5.48 -8.35
N GLU A 147 19.25 -6.59 -7.62
CA GLU A 147 19.92 -6.76 -6.32
C GLU A 147 21.46 -6.71 -6.39
N GLN A 148 22.04 -6.95 -7.57
CA GLN A 148 23.49 -6.87 -7.81
C GLN A 148 23.91 -5.51 -8.37
N LEU A 149 22.96 -4.66 -8.74
CA LEU A 149 23.24 -3.37 -9.36
C LEU A 149 23.56 -2.33 -8.28
N VAL A 150 24.73 -1.71 -8.37
CA VAL A 150 25.20 -0.71 -7.41
C VAL A 150 25.64 0.55 -8.12
N LYS A 151 25.50 1.70 -7.45
CA LYS A 151 26.19 2.94 -7.84
C LYS A 151 27.54 3.00 -7.17
N VAL A 152 28.57 3.32 -7.94
CA VAL A 152 29.94 3.50 -7.43
C VAL A 152 30.23 4.99 -7.39
N PHE A 153 30.55 5.51 -6.21
CA PHE A 153 30.88 6.92 -6.00
C PHE A 153 32.36 7.07 -5.68
N GLN A 154 32.99 8.13 -6.16
CA GLN A 154 34.27 8.57 -5.60
C GLN A 154 33.99 9.33 -4.30
N ALA A 155 34.90 9.27 -3.36
CA ALA A 155 34.81 10.05 -2.13
C ALA A 155 35.84 11.17 -2.19
N GLN A 156 35.38 12.42 -2.18
CA GLN A 156 36.25 13.59 -2.17
C GLN A 156 36.21 14.27 -0.80
N PRO A 157 37.36 14.65 -0.23
CA PRO A 157 37.39 15.38 1.04
C PRO A 157 36.78 16.77 0.88
N ASP A 158 35.74 17.06 1.65
CA ASP A 158 35.12 18.37 1.82
C ASP A 158 35.44 18.91 3.22
N PRO A 159 36.06 20.10 3.34
CA PRO A 159 36.46 20.67 4.63
C PRO A 159 35.33 20.90 5.64
N ALA A 160 34.09 21.05 5.17
CA ALA A 160 32.93 21.34 6.01
C ALA A 160 32.02 20.13 6.24
N LYS A 161 32.00 19.16 5.32
CA LYS A 161 31.05 18.04 5.31
C LYS A 161 31.69 16.65 5.35
N GLY A 162 33.01 16.55 5.41
CA GLY A 162 33.73 15.27 5.40
C GLY A 162 33.81 14.67 4.00
N MET A 163 33.62 13.37 3.83
CA MET A 163 33.72 12.73 2.51
C MET A 163 32.40 12.87 1.73
N LEU A 164 32.41 13.58 0.60
CA LEU A 164 31.24 13.71 -0.28
C LEU A 164 31.34 12.79 -1.49
N PRO A 165 30.22 12.21 -1.95
CA PRO A 165 30.15 11.54 -3.25
C PRO A 165 30.53 12.51 -4.37
N SER A 166 31.53 12.14 -5.17
CA SER A 166 31.98 12.86 -6.34
C SER A 166 31.75 12.06 -7.62
N LEU A 167 31.63 12.77 -8.73
CA LEU A 167 31.51 12.19 -10.06
C LEU A 167 32.84 11.55 -10.48
N TRP A 168 32.80 10.75 -11.53
CA TRP A 168 33.96 10.08 -12.09
C TRP A 168 34.55 10.90 -13.24
N SER A 169 35.86 10.76 -13.41
CA SER A 169 36.61 11.17 -14.59
C SER A 169 36.89 9.97 -15.47
N TYR A 170 37.03 10.21 -16.77
CA TYR A 170 37.17 9.14 -17.76
C TYR A 170 38.43 8.28 -17.52
N PRO A 171 39.63 8.86 -17.27
CA PRO A 171 40.81 8.05 -16.97
C PRO A 171 40.66 7.17 -15.72
N ARG A 172 39.97 7.67 -14.68
CA ARG A 172 39.71 6.87 -13.47
C ARG A 172 38.68 5.75 -13.71
N PHE A 173 37.70 5.99 -14.57
CA PHE A 173 36.75 4.97 -14.99
C PHE A 173 37.42 3.85 -15.78
N GLU A 174 38.39 4.16 -16.65
CA GLU A 174 39.14 3.12 -17.37
C GLU A 174 39.93 2.23 -16.42
N ILE A 175 40.61 2.82 -15.42
CA ILE A 175 41.30 2.05 -14.37
C ILE A 175 40.31 1.15 -13.61
N LEU A 176 39.13 1.68 -13.24
CA LEU A 176 38.08 0.88 -12.60
C LEU A 176 37.64 -0.27 -13.50
N ARG A 177 37.31 0.02 -14.76
CA ARG A 177 36.85 -0.98 -15.74
C ARG A 177 37.86 -2.11 -15.91
N ASP A 178 39.14 -1.77 -16.03
CA ASP A 178 40.16 -2.73 -16.43
C ASP A 178 40.78 -3.46 -15.22
N GLN A 179 40.73 -2.90 -14.01
CA GLN A 179 41.40 -3.46 -12.83
C GLN A 179 40.46 -3.92 -11.70
N ASN A 180 39.15 -3.67 -11.77
CA ASN A 180 38.24 -4.13 -10.72
C ASN A 180 38.16 -5.67 -10.66
N LYS A 181 37.98 -6.19 -9.43
CA LYS A 181 37.80 -7.63 -9.21
C LYS A 181 36.38 -7.96 -8.74
N SER A 182 35.69 -6.98 -8.15
CA SER A 182 34.37 -7.16 -7.55
C SER A 182 33.18 -7.05 -8.52
N PHE A 183 33.34 -6.40 -9.67
CA PHE A 183 32.24 -6.17 -10.60
C PHE A 183 32.36 -7.04 -11.85
N SER A 184 31.23 -7.56 -12.33
CA SER A 184 31.15 -8.28 -13.60
C SER A 184 31.16 -7.32 -14.79
N ASP A 185 30.53 -6.16 -14.62
CA ASP A 185 30.51 -5.08 -15.60
C ASP A 185 30.38 -3.72 -14.89
N VAL A 186 30.90 -2.67 -15.53
CA VAL A 186 30.85 -1.28 -15.07
C VAL A 186 30.46 -0.38 -16.23
N ALA A 187 29.54 0.55 -15.99
CA ALA A 187 29.11 1.52 -16.98
C ALA A 187 29.07 2.93 -16.43
N GLY A 188 29.56 3.88 -17.23
CA GLY A 188 29.44 5.30 -16.96
C GLY A 188 28.21 5.88 -17.64
N PHE A 189 27.57 6.86 -17.00
CA PHE A 189 26.53 7.66 -17.64
C PHE A 189 26.50 9.10 -17.12
N ASN A 190 26.18 10.04 -17.99
CA ASN A 190 25.86 11.41 -17.61
C ASN A 190 24.74 11.97 -18.49
N GLN A 191 23.83 12.72 -17.90
CA GLN A 191 22.77 13.38 -18.63
C GLN A 191 23.08 14.86 -18.79
N SER A 192 22.83 15.41 -19.98
CA SER A 192 22.85 16.85 -20.21
C SER A 192 21.81 17.25 -21.25
N PRO A 193 21.26 18.47 -21.18
CA PRO A 193 20.34 18.95 -22.19
C PRO A 193 21.09 19.38 -23.45
N TYR A 194 20.57 19.02 -24.63
CA TYR A 194 21.08 19.46 -25.95
C TYR A 194 19.91 19.93 -26.81
N ASN A 195 20.18 20.80 -27.79
CA ASN A 195 19.17 21.23 -28.75
C ASN A 195 19.23 20.37 -30.01
N LEU A 196 18.14 19.69 -30.32
CA LEU A 196 17.91 19.06 -31.62
C LEU A 196 17.58 20.13 -32.64
N SER A 197 18.35 20.15 -33.72
CA SER A 197 18.29 21.09 -34.83
C SER A 197 18.31 20.33 -36.18
N GLY A 198 18.19 21.05 -37.30
CA GLY A 198 18.20 20.45 -38.65
C GLY A 198 16.82 20.12 -39.24
N THR A 199 15.72 20.45 -38.55
CA THR A 199 14.32 20.45 -39.07
C THR A 199 13.54 21.60 -38.43
N ASP A 200 12.35 21.92 -38.98
CA ASP A 200 11.51 23.12 -38.75
C ASP A 200 11.73 23.89 -37.44
N ALA A 201 11.51 23.26 -36.27
CA ALA A 201 11.63 23.89 -34.96
C ALA A 201 12.67 23.20 -34.06
N PRO A 202 13.59 23.97 -33.43
CA PRO A 202 14.50 23.43 -32.42
C PRO A 202 13.75 22.84 -31.22
N GLU A 203 14.13 21.63 -30.81
CA GLU A 203 13.57 20.95 -29.63
C GLU A 203 14.69 20.68 -28.63
N ARG A 204 14.48 21.03 -27.35
CA ARG A 204 15.44 20.72 -26.29
C ARG A 204 15.22 19.29 -25.82
N LEU A 205 16.24 18.45 -26.00
CA LEU A 205 16.24 17.04 -25.63
C LEU A 205 17.13 16.78 -24.42
N HIS A 206 16.82 15.74 -23.68
CA HIS A 206 17.72 15.20 -22.68
C HIS A 206 18.59 14.10 -23.32
N VAL A 207 19.90 14.32 -23.34
CA VAL A 207 20.85 13.36 -23.91
C VAL A 207 21.64 12.71 -22.79
N GLU A 208 21.71 11.38 -22.80
CA GLU A 208 22.52 10.62 -21.85
C GLU A 208 23.76 10.06 -22.58
N MET A 209 24.93 10.55 -22.21
CA MET A 209 26.21 10.01 -22.66
C MET A 209 26.53 8.76 -21.85
N VAL A 210 26.78 7.64 -22.50
CA VAL A 210 26.92 6.33 -21.86
C VAL A 210 28.09 5.54 -22.41
N SER A 211 28.75 4.74 -21.56
CA SER A 211 29.74 3.76 -22.04
C SER A 211 29.06 2.61 -22.80
N ALA A 212 29.80 1.88 -23.63
CA ALA A 212 29.24 0.78 -24.41
C ALA A 212 28.63 -0.35 -23.54
N SER A 213 29.20 -0.57 -22.35
CA SER A 213 28.68 -1.53 -21.36
C SER A 213 27.32 -1.15 -20.77
N TYR A 214 26.82 0.07 -20.97
CA TYR A 214 25.62 0.56 -20.30
C TYR A 214 24.35 -0.23 -20.65
N PHE A 215 24.07 -0.46 -21.93
CA PHE A 215 22.87 -1.22 -22.32
C PHE A 215 22.96 -2.71 -21.95
N PRO A 216 24.08 -3.42 -22.21
CA PRO A 216 24.25 -4.80 -21.74
C PRO A 216 24.11 -4.92 -20.23
N LEU A 217 24.71 -3.99 -19.47
CA LEU A 217 24.64 -3.98 -18.01
C LEU A 217 23.20 -3.81 -17.53
N LEU A 218 22.39 -2.94 -18.14
CA LEU A 218 20.97 -2.77 -17.79
C LEU A 218 20.06 -3.88 -18.35
N GLY A 219 20.56 -4.70 -19.27
CA GLY A 219 19.77 -5.72 -19.99
C GLY A 219 18.81 -5.12 -21.01
N VAL A 220 19.22 -4.01 -21.64
CA VAL A 220 18.41 -3.28 -22.62
C VAL A 220 18.89 -3.62 -24.03
N GLU A 221 17.99 -4.11 -24.87
CA GLU A 221 18.27 -4.42 -26.26
C GLU A 221 17.50 -3.45 -27.18
N PRO A 222 18.15 -2.85 -28.21
CA PRO A 222 17.48 -2.02 -29.18
C PRO A 222 16.38 -2.78 -29.94
N VAL A 223 15.26 -2.11 -30.22
CA VAL A 223 14.19 -2.67 -31.06
C VAL A 223 14.54 -2.61 -32.56
N VAL A 224 15.37 -1.65 -32.96
CA VAL A 224 15.87 -1.50 -34.33
C VAL A 224 17.32 -1.04 -34.26
N GLY A 225 18.19 -1.55 -35.13
CA GLY A 225 19.62 -1.23 -35.15
C GLY A 225 20.41 -2.00 -34.10
N SER A 226 21.59 -1.48 -33.74
CA SER A 226 22.54 -2.15 -32.85
C SER A 226 22.97 -1.23 -31.71
N ALA A 227 23.28 -1.81 -30.55
CA ALA A 227 23.87 -1.07 -29.44
C ALA A 227 25.34 -0.72 -29.72
N PHE A 228 25.88 0.24 -28.96
CA PHE A 228 27.30 0.61 -29.06
C PHE A 228 28.21 -0.57 -28.75
N THR A 229 29.30 -0.70 -29.50
CA THR A 229 30.30 -1.73 -29.27
C THR A 229 31.45 -1.21 -28.40
N THR A 230 32.12 -2.11 -27.68
CA THR A 230 33.27 -1.75 -26.82
C THR A 230 34.46 -1.22 -27.62
N GLU A 231 34.60 -1.61 -28.89
CA GLU A 231 35.63 -1.05 -29.77
C GLU A 231 35.31 0.41 -30.12
N GLU A 232 34.04 0.74 -30.32
CA GLU A 232 33.59 2.10 -30.58
C GLU A 232 33.79 3.04 -29.38
N ASP A 233 33.69 2.52 -28.16
CA ASP A 233 33.87 3.28 -26.92
C ASP A 233 35.35 3.58 -26.60
N ARG A 234 36.31 3.11 -27.42
CA ARG A 234 37.74 3.35 -27.22
C ARG A 234 38.35 4.41 -28.14
N MET A 235 37.60 4.89 -29.13
CA MET A 235 38.08 5.89 -30.08
C MET A 235 37.43 7.26 -29.79
N PRO A 236 38.16 8.24 -29.24
CA PRO A 236 37.63 9.58 -28.97
C PRO A 236 37.06 10.24 -30.23
N GLY A 237 35.80 10.68 -30.19
CA GLY A 237 35.15 11.42 -31.27
C GLY A 237 34.95 10.67 -32.60
N ALA A 238 35.34 9.40 -32.71
CA ALA A 238 35.21 8.62 -33.94
C ALA A 238 33.78 8.08 -34.15
N ASN A 239 33.03 7.89 -33.06
CA ASN A 239 31.70 7.30 -33.09
C ASN A 239 30.65 8.36 -32.78
N LEU A 240 30.19 9.04 -33.83
CA LEU A 240 29.04 9.94 -33.78
C LEU A 240 27.75 9.16 -33.99
N SER A 241 27.60 8.00 -33.33
CA SER A 241 26.38 7.19 -33.37
C SER A 241 25.42 7.63 -32.26
N ALA A 242 24.13 7.74 -32.58
CA ALA A 242 23.08 8.10 -31.63
C ALA A 242 22.03 7.00 -31.53
N MET A 243 21.61 6.68 -30.31
CA MET A 243 20.46 5.81 -30.05
C MET A 243 19.26 6.67 -29.70
N LEU A 244 18.13 6.46 -30.37
CA LEU A 244 16.90 7.21 -30.10
C LEU A 244 16.03 6.50 -29.08
N GLY A 245 15.41 7.26 -28.19
CA GLY A 245 14.31 6.77 -27.37
C GLY A 245 13.07 6.53 -28.23
N TYR A 246 12.29 5.51 -27.87
CA TYR A 246 11.09 5.15 -28.60
C TYR A 246 10.12 6.33 -28.80
N GLY A 247 9.95 7.17 -27.77
CA GLY A 247 9.06 8.34 -27.83
C GLY A 247 9.50 9.40 -28.83
N LEU A 248 10.81 9.66 -28.93
CA LEU A 248 11.38 10.60 -29.90
C LEU A 248 11.27 10.04 -31.33
N TRP A 249 11.59 8.76 -31.50
CA TRP A 249 11.46 8.03 -32.76
C TRP A 249 10.03 8.11 -33.31
N GLN A 250 9.02 7.88 -32.47
CA GLN A 250 7.61 7.99 -32.86
C GLN A 250 7.22 9.43 -33.23
N ARG A 251 7.59 10.41 -32.40
CA ARG A 251 7.12 11.81 -32.57
C ARG A 251 7.81 12.55 -33.73
N ARG A 252 9.09 12.28 -33.97
CA ARG A 252 9.91 13.01 -34.97
C ARG A 252 10.16 12.24 -36.25
N PHE A 253 10.18 10.90 -36.18
CA PHE A 253 10.47 10.04 -37.32
C PHE A 253 9.29 9.13 -37.69
N GLY A 254 8.12 9.33 -37.07
CA GLY A 254 6.90 8.59 -37.39
C GLY A 254 6.96 7.09 -37.11
N GLY A 255 7.95 6.62 -36.34
CA GLY A 255 8.17 5.18 -36.17
C GLY A 255 8.77 4.49 -37.40
N ASP A 256 9.44 5.24 -38.30
CA ASP A 256 10.08 4.69 -39.50
C ASP A 256 11.37 3.93 -39.13
N ALA A 257 11.41 2.63 -39.43
CA ALA A 257 12.60 1.79 -39.22
C ALA A 257 13.77 2.19 -40.14
N GLN A 258 13.52 2.91 -41.23
CA GLN A 258 14.57 3.49 -42.08
C GLN A 258 15.26 4.71 -41.44
N VAL A 259 14.99 4.99 -40.16
CA VAL A 259 15.73 6.00 -39.41
C VAL A 259 17.21 5.62 -39.22
N ILE A 260 17.54 4.34 -39.21
CA ILE A 260 18.93 3.87 -39.07
C ILE A 260 19.77 4.40 -40.23
N GLY A 261 20.91 4.99 -39.91
CA GLY A 261 21.80 5.64 -40.88
C GLY A 261 21.41 7.07 -41.25
N LYS A 262 20.21 7.56 -40.87
CA LYS A 262 19.86 8.99 -40.98
C LYS A 262 20.61 9.79 -39.94
N THR A 263 20.75 11.09 -40.17
CA THR A 263 21.47 11.99 -39.25
C THR A 263 20.54 12.88 -38.43
N ILE A 264 20.95 13.18 -37.21
CA ILE A 264 20.37 14.20 -36.34
C ILE A 264 21.45 15.23 -35.99
N GLU A 265 21.04 16.48 -35.77
CA GLU A 265 21.96 17.54 -35.36
C GLU A 265 21.69 17.95 -33.92
N LEU A 266 22.64 17.68 -33.01
CA LEU A 266 22.58 18.04 -31.59
C LEU A 266 23.61 19.12 -31.31
N ASP A 267 23.16 20.32 -30.90
CA ASP A 267 24.01 21.50 -30.68
C ASP A 267 25.03 21.73 -31.80
N LYS A 268 24.55 21.68 -33.06
CA LYS A 268 25.35 21.87 -34.29
C LYS A 268 26.37 20.77 -34.59
N LYS A 269 26.27 19.63 -33.91
CA LYS A 269 27.07 18.43 -34.18
C LYS A 269 26.18 17.35 -34.78
N VAL A 270 26.65 16.76 -35.87
CA VAL A 270 25.90 15.75 -36.62
C VAL A 270 26.19 14.37 -36.04
N PHE A 271 25.13 13.62 -35.74
CA PHE A 271 25.19 12.24 -35.30
C PHE A 271 24.35 11.36 -36.21
N THR A 272 24.83 10.16 -36.51
CA THR A 272 24.12 9.14 -37.27
C THR A 272 23.31 8.27 -36.33
N VAL A 273 22.05 8.02 -36.65
CA VAL A 273 21.19 7.14 -35.84
C VAL A 273 21.64 5.69 -36.03
N GLY A 274 22.16 5.08 -34.96
CA GLY A 274 22.61 3.68 -34.94
C GLY A 274 21.56 2.69 -34.46
N GLY A 275 20.54 3.16 -33.73
CA GLY A 275 19.49 2.31 -33.20
C GLY A 275 18.37 3.04 -32.46
N VAL A 276 17.33 2.29 -32.10
CA VAL A 276 16.17 2.75 -31.35
C VAL A 276 15.97 1.85 -30.14
N LEU A 277 15.83 2.45 -28.96
CA LEU A 277 15.64 1.74 -27.69
C LEU A 277 14.16 1.38 -27.44
N PRO A 278 13.89 0.34 -26.63
CA PRO A 278 12.54 -0.16 -26.42
C PRO A 278 11.64 0.86 -25.71
N PRO A 279 10.30 0.73 -25.87
CA PRO A 279 9.35 1.62 -25.21
C PRO A 279 9.50 1.58 -23.68
N GLY A 280 9.39 2.74 -23.05
CA GLY A 280 9.49 2.88 -21.60
C GLY A 280 10.92 2.99 -21.05
N PHE A 281 11.95 2.71 -21.85
CA PHE A 281 13.33 2.98 -21.44
C PHE A 281 13.63 4.48 -21.47
N ARG A 282 14.00 5.05 -20.32
CA ARG A 282 14.33 6.48 -20.16
C ARG A 282 15.70 6.73 -19.52
N GLY A 283 16.54 5.70 -19.50
CA GLY A 283 17.88 5.75 -18.94
C GLY A 283 17.87 5.82 -17.41
N GLN A 284 19.05 5.87 -16.82
CA GLN A 284 19.26 6.01 -15.38
C GLN A 284 18.89 7.42 -14.88
N SER A 285 18.84 8.41 -15.78
CA SER A 285 18.29 9.74 -15.51
C SER A 285 16.76 9.76 -15.43
N GLY A 286 16.07 8.74 -15.96
CA GLY A 286 14.61 8.65 -16.01
C GLY A 286 13.94 9.60 -17.01
N THR A 287 14.72 10.40 -17.74
CA THR A 287 14.20 11.46 -18.62
C THR A 287 14.90 11.53 -19.98
N ALA A 288 15.88 10.66 -20.26
CA ALA A 288 16.63 10.68 -21.51
C ALA A 288 15.75 10.40 -22.75
N ASP A 289 16.01 11.16 -23.81
CA ASP A 289 15.37 11.07 -25.12
C ASP A 289 16.34 10.48 -26.18
N VAL A 290 17.64 10.68 -26.00
CA VAL A 290 18.72 10.21 -26.88
C VAL A 290 19.90 9.72 -26.03
N TRP A 291 20.62 8.72 -26.53
CA TRP A 291 21.87 8.26 -25.95
C TRP A 291 23.00 8.42 -26.95
N LEU A 292 24.13 8.91 -26.46
CA LEU A 292 25.37 9.04 -27.22
C LEU A 292 26.46 8.20 -26.54
N PRO A 293 27.46 7.71 -27.28
CA PRO A 293 28.62 7.09 -26.66
C PRO A 293 29.36 8.12 -25.81
N MET A 294 29.96 7.67 -24.70
CA MET A 294 30.70 8.51 -23.76
C MET A 294 31.79 9.31 -24.47
N THR A 295 32.42 8.69 -25.47
CA THR A 295 33.47 9.30 -26.29
C THR A 295 33.00 10.49 -27.13
N ALA A 296 31.70 10.65 -27.37
CA ALA A 296 31.13 11.82 -28.05
C ALA A 296 31.31 13.11 -27.24
N ALA A 297 31.57 13.03 -25.92
CA ALA A 297 31.87 14.20 -25.11
C ALA A 297 33.09 14.97 -25.63
N ALA A 298 34.08 14.29 -26.21
CA ALA A 298 35.26 14.91 -26.81
C ALA A 298 34.93 15.81 -28.01
N THR A 299 33.80 15.60 -28.68
CA THR A 299 33.33 16.44 -29.79
C THR A 299 32.90 17.85 -29.33
N PHE A 300 32.50 17.97 -28.05
CA PHE A 300 32.10 19.23 -27.42
C PHE A 300 33.21 19.82 -26.56
N VAL A 301 33.92 18.98 -25.80
CA VAL A 301 35.02 19.37 -24.92
C VAL A 301 36.21 18.43 -25.16
N PRO A 302 37.19 18.80 -26.01
CA PRO A 302 38.24 17.88 -26.46
C PRO A 302 39.06 17.20 -25.34
N THR A 303 39.23 17.84 -24.19
CA THR A 303 40.06 17.35 -23.08
C THR A 303 39.32 16.49 -22.07
N ILE A 304 37.99 16.38 -22.18
CA ILE A 304 37.10 15.81 -21.15
C ILE A 304 37.34 14.32 -20.87
N LEU A 305 37.93 13.61 -21.85
CA LEU A 305 38.25 12.18 -21.72
C LEU A 305 39.68 11.94 -21.22
N THR A 306 40.56 12.94 -21.29
CA THR A 306 41.98 12.78 -20.97
C THR A 306 42.38 13.39 -19.63
N HIS A 307 41.62 14.38 -19.14
CA HIS A 307 41.95 15.04 -17.89
C HIS A 307 41.43 14.23 -16.68
N PRO A 308 42.32 13.78 -15.76
CA PRO A 308 41.93 12.94 -14.63
C PRO A 308 41.08 13.66 -13.57
N ASN A 309 41.04 15.00 -13.60
CA ASN A 309 40.30 15.82 -12.65
C ASN A 309 38.95 16.32 -13.19
N ASP A 310 38.61 15.99 -14.44
CA ASP A 310 37.31 16.32 -15.01
C ASP A 310 36.28 15.30 -14.53
N HIS A 311 35.64 15.57 -13.40
CA HIS A 311 34.64 14.70 -12.78
C HIS A 311 33.23 15.09 -13.28
N TRP A 312 32.67 14.32 -14.22
CA TRP A 312 31.45 14.74 -14.93
C TRP A 312 30.40 13.66 -15.14
N PHE A 313 30.65 12.40 -14.79
CA PHE A 313 29.68 11.32 -14.96
C PHE A 313 29.54 10.41 -13.74
N GLN A 314 28.41 9.72 -13.66
CA GLN A 314 28.12 8.72 -12.64
C GLN A 314 28.54 7.33 -13.13
N VAL A 315 28.85 6.42 -12.20
CA VAL A 315 29.15 5.02 -12.53
C VAL A 315 28.16 4.09 -11.84
N ILE A 316 27.64 3.15 -12.62
CA ILE A 316 26.93 1.97 -12.14
C ILE A 316 27.76 0.73 -12.42
N ALA A 317 27.58 -0.27 -11.57
CA ALA A 317 28.29 -1.53 -11.67
C ALA A 317 27.39 -2.68 -11.27
N ARG A 318 27.69 -3.87 -11.78
CA ARG A 318 27.05 -5.11 -11.36
C ARG A 318 28.03 -5.93 -10.54
N LEU A 319 27.65 -6.28 -9.31
CA LEU A 319 28.43 -7.19 -8.48
C LEU A 319 28.53 -8.57 -9.15
N LYS A 320 29.69 -9.23 -9.02
CA LYS A 320 29.80 -10.64 -9.38
C LYS A 320 28.98 -11.50 -8.42
N ASP A 321 28.55 -12.67 -8.90
CA ASP A 321 27.84 -13.64 -8.06
C ASP A 321 28.66 -13.98 -6.81
N GLY A 322 28.01 -13.90 -5.64
CA GLY A 322 28.63 -14.16 -4.34
C GLY A 322 29.51 -13.04 -3.78
N VAL A 323 29.70 -11.92 -4.48
CA VAL A 323 30.44 -10.77 -3.95
C VAL A 323 29.53 -9.88 -3.11
N SER A 324 29.89 -9.72 -1.84
CA SER A 324 29.20 -8.81 -0.92
C SER A 324 29.55 -7.34 -1.19
N LEU A 325 28.64 -6.44 -0.83
CA LEU A 325 28.90 -4.99 -0.88
C LEU A 325 30.13 -4.58 -0.04
N ALA A 326 30.38 -5.26 1.08
CA ALA A 326 31.54 -4.99 1.92
C ALA A 326 32.86 -5.34 1.22
N GLN A 327 32.93 -6.48 0.52
CA GLN A 327 34.09 -6.86 -0.29
C GLN A 327 34.30 -5.88 -1.45
N ALA A 328 33.22 -5.48 -2.13
CA ALA A 328 33.30 -4.51 -3.22
C ALA A 328 33.86 -3.15 -2.74
N ARG A 329 33.42 -2.67 -1.58
CA ARG A 329 33.96 -1.45 -0.97
C ARG A 329 35.45 -1.57 -0.65
N ALA A 330 35.89 -2.72 -0.13
CA ALA A 330 37.30 -2.96 0.15
C ALA A 330 38.17 -2.93 -1.12
N ASP A 331 37.70 -3.57 -2.21
CA ASP A 331 38.38 -3.54 -3.52
C ASP A 331 38.47 -2.10 -4.07
N MET A 332 37.40 -1.32 -3.95
CA MET A 332 37.38 0.09 -4.37
C MET A 332 38.36 0.95 -3.58
N HIS A 333 38.50 0.73 -2.27
CA HIS A 333 39.49 1.45 -1.47
C HIS A 333 40.92 1.17 -1.94
N LEU A 334 41.24 -0.07 -2.29
CA LEU A 334 42.56 -0.44 -2.83
C LEU A 334 42.83 0.19 -4.19
N LEU A 335 41.83 0.26 -5.08
CA LEU A 335 41.97 0.94 -6.37
C LEU A 335 42.12 2.45 -6.23
N SER A 336 41.44 3.07 -5.25
CA SER A 336 41.50 4.52 -5.03
C SER A 336 42.86 5.02 -4.51
N ALA A 337 43.68 4.11 -3.96
CA ALA A 337 45.00 4.42 -3.41
C ALA A 337 46.14 4.36 -4.45
N ARG A 338 45.84 4.04 -5.71
CA ARG A 338 46.80 3.98 -6.83
C ARG A 338 46.75 5.23 -7.69
#